data_AF-A0A9X3I7L2-F1
#
_entry.id   AF-A0A9X3I7L2-F1
#
_cell.length_a   1.000
_cell.length_b   1.000
_cell.length_c   1.000
_cell.angle_alpha   90.00
_cell.angle_beta   90.00
_cell.angle_gamma   90.00
#
_symmetry.space_group_name_H-M   'P 1'
#
loop_
_entity.id
_entity.type
_entity.pdbx_description
1 polymer ?
#
loop_
_entity_poly.entity_id
_entity_poly.type
_entity_poly.pdbx_seq_one_letter_code
_entity_poly.pdbx_strand_id
1 'polypeptide(L)'
;MSNPWALWLRNNQPHRYNLASKVGWHDFVHSPPRASLELLTKGQIAALSDDEREDYNEARFVWNANLPTVKTAQLTHAFAVIDQVMASNRRDGDRLRGSVVIDAPPGLGKTTIAIRYARQFHRTAIRRLSSETAAGDQRIPVAFIPLDAGITLKGLNRKILAFYGHLGVAGANTSGLGALAVDCVRSCETQIIVIDDLHFIDFRDRHGREVSNHLKGLANEMAVTFIYVGVRLTEKKFFDEGLGGDDGAVYAQTARRATRARVAPFNTDSDASNVAWISLLNALELHLMLAAQTPGTLSDFGKELFRRTQGHIGSLTNLLDRAAYLAIKTGTEQITASILEEVVVDNAAQRLTTPKR
;
A
#
# COMPACT_ATOMS: atom_id res chain seq x y z
N MET A 1 -19.21 -34.79 -11.12
CA MET A 1 -19.49 -33.63 -10.25
C MET A 1 -18.54 -32.52 -10.66
N SER A 2 -18.98 -31.25 -10.73
CA SER A 2 -18.05 -30.17 -11.08
C SER A 2 -17.14 -29.90 -9.89
N ASN A 3 -15.82 -30.00 -10.08
CA ASN A 3 -14.83 -29.67 -9.06
C ASN A 3 -15.05 -28.21 -8.59
N PRO A 4 -15.48 -27.98 -7.34
CA PRO A 4 -15.83 -26.65 -6.84
C PRO A 4 -14.60 -25.74 -6.71
N TRP A 5 -13.41 -26.31 -6.49
CA TRP A 5 -12.16 -25.56 -6.35
C TRP A 5 -11.64 -25.06 -7.68
N ALA A 6 -11.79 -25.85 -8.75
CA ALA A 6 -11.53 -25.40 -10.12
C ALA A 6 -12.39 -24.17 -10.47
N LEU A 7 -13.67 -24.18 -10.10
CA LEU A 7 -14.57 -23.03 -10.28
C LEU A 7 -14.14 -21.83 -9.42
N TRP A 8 -13.78 -22.08 -8.16
CA TRP A 8 -13.26 -21.04 -7.26
C TRP A 8 -12.01 -20.37 -7.85
N LEU A 9 -11.05 -21.15 -8.34
CA LEU A 9 -9.81 -20.66 -8.95
C LEU A 9 -10.09 -19.76 -10.17
N ARG A 10 -11.00 -20.17 -11.06
CA ARG A 10 -11.41 -19.36 -12.23
C ARG A 10 -11.96 -18.00 -11.81
N ASN A 11 -12.78 -17.97 -10.75
CA ASN A 11 -13.39 -16.73 -10.27
C ASN A 11 -12.43 -15.87 -9.42
N ASN A 12 -11.33 -16.43 -8.95
CA ASN A 12 -10.42 -15.81 -7.98
C ASN A 12 -8.98 -15.69 -8.50
N GLN A 13 -8.77 -15.69 -9.81
CA GLN A 13 -7.46 -15.46 -10.40
C GLN A 13 -6.85 -14.13 -9.89
N PRO A 14 -5.52 -14.00 -9.81
CA PRO A 14 -4.88 -12.76 -9.41
C PRO A 14 -5.26 -11.59 -10.33
N HIS A 15 -6.09 -10.66 -9.84
CA HIS A 15 -6.45 -9.46 -10.58
C HIS A 15 -5.33 -8.42 -10.45
N ARG A 16 -4.65 -8.10 -11.56
CA ARG A 16 -3.61 -7.07 -11.60
C ARG A 16 -4.23 -5.74 -11.96
N TYR A 17 -4.61 -4.95 -10.95
CA TYR A 17 -5.11 -3.61 -11.17
C TYR A 17 -3.97 -2.64 -11.52
N ASN A 18 -4.10 -1.92 -12.63
CA ASN A 18 -3.25 -0.77 -12.91
C ASN A 18 -3.77 0.45 -12.14
N LEU A 19 -3.33 0.60 -10.89
CA LEU A 19 -3.73 1.71 -10.02
C LEU A 19 -3.34 3.09 -10.57
N ALA A 20 -2.38 3.15 -11.50
CA ALA A 20 -1.94 4.38 -12.18
C ALA A 20 -2.86 4.80 -13.34
N SER A 21 -4.03 4.19 -13.47
CA SER A 21 -5.07 4.55 -14.45
C SER A 21 -6.42 4.69 -13.76
N LYS A 22 -7.28 5.61 -14.21
CA LYS A 22 -8.62 5.79 -13.63
C LYS A 22 -9.47 4.51 -13.72
N VAL A 23 -9.34 3.76 -14.81
CA VAL A 23 -10.04 2.49 -15.02
C VAL A 23 -9.56 1.46 -14.01
N GLY A 24 -8.25 1.20 -13.94
CA GLY A 24 -7.71 0.23 -12.99
C GLY A 24 -7.90 0.65 -11.53
N TRP A 25 -7.88 1.95 -11.22
CA TRP A 25 -8.24 2.47 -9.91
C TRP A 25 -9.72 2.22 -9.57
N HIS A 26 -10.63 2.53 -10.49
CA HIS A 26 -12.06 2.31 -10.32
C HIS A 26 -12.38 0.81 -10.11
N ASP A 27 -11.81 -0.06 -10.93
CA ASP A 27 -11.97 -1.52 -10.80
C ASP A 27 -11.45 -2.01 -9.45
N PHE A 28 -10.28 -1.51 -9.01
CA PHE A 28 -9.75 -1.81 -7.69
C PHE A 28 -10.68 -1.33 -6.56
N VAL A 29 -11.21 -0.11 -6.66
CA VAL A 29 -12.09 0.46 -5.64
C VAL A 29 -13.36 -0.38 -5.49
N HIS A 30 -13.95 -0.81 -6.59
CA HIS A 30 -15.21 -1.58 -6.62
C HIS A 30 -15.04 -3.09 -6.57
N SER A 31 -13.80 -3.59 -6.64
CA SER A 31 -13.52 -5.02 -6.46
C SER A 31 -14.18 -5.59 -5.19
N PRO A 32 -14.95 -6.68 -5.29
CA PRO A 32 -15.50 -7.32 -4.11
C PRO A 32 -14.37 -7.93 -3.26
N PRO A 33 -14.62 -8.23 -1.98
CA PRO A 33 -13.76 -9.13 -1.22
C PRO A 33 -13.61 -10.46 -1.97
N ARG A 34 -12.46 -11.10 -1.83
CA ARG A 34 -12.22 -12.45 -2.36
C ARG A 34 -13.27 -13.41 -1.80
N ALA A 35 -13.82 -14.28 -2.63
CA ALA A 35 -14.82 -15.25 -2.20
C ALA A 35 -14.20 -16.19 -1.16
N SER A 36 -14.93 -16.46 -0.07
CA SER A 36 -14.45 -17.36 1.00
C SER A 36 -14.10 -18.74 0.44
N LEU A 37 -13.03 -19.32 0.96
CA LEU A 37 -12.64 -20.71 0.70
C LEU A 37 -12.94 -21.54 1.95
N GLU A 38 -13.55 -22.72 1.78
CA GLU A 38 -13.86 -23.62 2.88
C GLU A 38 -12.59 -24.35 3.36
N LEU A 39 -12.39 -24.40 4.69
CA LEU A 39 -11.30 -25.17 5.29
C LEU A 39 -11.77 -26.60 5.55
N LEU A 40 -11.18 -27.54 4.84
CA LEU A 40 -11.43 -28.97 5.01
C LEU A 40 -10.53 -29.53 6.10
N THR A 41 -11.04 -30.52 6.84
CA THR A 41 -10.24 -31.35 7.74
C THR A 41 -9.29 -32.26 6.96
N LYS A 42 -8.23 -32.76 7.62
CA LYS A 42 -7.31 -33.75 7.01
C LYS A 42 -8.03 -34.97 6.44
N GLY A 43 -9.05 -35.48 7.13
CA GLY A 43 -9.85 -36.62 6.66
C GLY A 43 -10.63 -36.31 5.40
N GLN A 44 -11.23 -35.10 5.30
CA GLN A 44 -11.93 -34.65 4.10
C GLN A 44 -10.96 -34.46 2.93
N ILE A 45 -9.78 -33.88 3.16
CA ILE A 45 -8.75 -33.70 2.11
C ILE A 45 -8.29 -35.07 1.58
N ALA A 46 -8.10 -36.05 2.47
CA ALA A 46 -7.69 -37.40 2.07
C ALA A 46 -8.77 -38.17 1.29
N ALA A 47 -10.04 -37.77 1.42
CA ALA A 47 -11.16 -38.37 0.70
C ALA A 47 -11.39 -37.76 -0.69
N LEU A 48 -10.70 -36.67 -1.04
CA LEU A 48 -10.77 -36.06 -2.37
C LEU A 48 -10.11 -36.95 -3.42
N SER A 49 -10.59 -36.86 -4.67
CA SER A 49 -9.83 -37.37 -5.80
C SER A 49 -8.53 -36.58 -6.00
N ASP A 50 -7.59 -37.14 -6.79
CA ASP A 50 -6.30 -36.49 -7.03
C ASP A 50 -6.45 -35.10 -7.66
N ASP A 51 -7.29 -34.97 -8.69
CA ASP A 51 -7.59 -33.69 -9.37
C ASP A 51 -8.23 -32.67 -8.41
N GLU A 52 -9.19 -33.12 -7.59
CA GLU A 52 -9.85 -32.25 -6.61
C GLU A 52 -8.89 -31.76 -5.53
N ARG A 53 -8.00 -32.64 -5.08
CA ARG A 53 -6.98 -32.30 -4.09
C ARG A 53 -5.95 -31.32 -4.64
N GLU A 54 -5.53 -31.48 -5.91
CA GLU A 54 -4.64 -30.55 -6.58
C GLU A 54 -5.27 -29.15 -6.69
N ASP A 55 -6.50 -29.06 -7.21
CA ASP A 55 -7.20 -27.79 -7.33
C ASP A 55 -7.51 -27.16 -5.96
N TYR A 56 -7.83 -27.97 -4.94
CA TYR A 56 -8.01 -27.47 -3.58
C TYR A 56 -6.71 -26.88 -3.02
N ASN A 57 -5.57 -27.56 -3.21
CA ASN A 57 -4.27 -27.07 -2.76
C ASN A 57 -3.88 -25.76 -3.46
N GLU A 58 -4.10 -25.67 -4.76
CA GLU A 58 -3.87 -24.44 -5.51
C GLU A 58 -4.77 -23.31 -5.03
N ALA A 59 -6.05 -23.59 -4.75
CA ALA A 59 -6.96 -22.60 -4.16
C ALA A 59 -6.45 -22.10 -2.80
N ARG A 60 -5.91 -22.98 -1.96
CA ARG A 60 -5.30 -22.62 -0.67
C ARG A 60 -4.02 -21.81 -0.84
N PHE A 61 -3.18 -22.11 -1.83
CA PHE A 61 -2.00 -21.29 -2.15
C PHE A 61 -2.40 -19.88 -2.56
N VAL A 62 -3.37 -19.76 -3.49
CA VAL A 62 -3.92 -18.46 -3.91
C VAL A 62 -4.52 -17.70 -2.72
N TRP A 63 -5.26 -18.38 -1.84
CA TRP A 63 -5.83 -17.75 -0.64
C TRP A 63 -4.74 -17.25 0.32
N ASN A 64 -3.81 -18.13 0.72
CA ASN A 64 -2.75 -17.80 1.69
C ASN A 64 -1.81 -16.71 1.19
N ALA A 65 -1.51 -16.66 -0.11
CA ALA A 65 -0.69 -15.60 -0.71
C ALA A 65 -1.38 -14.23 -0.71
N ASN A 66 -2.71 -14.18 -0.53
CA ASN A 66 -3.50 -12.95 -0.56
C ASN A 66 -3.99 -12.55 0.84
N LEU A 67 -3.04 -12.39 1.77
CA LEU A 67 -3.33 -11.99 3.16
C LEU A 67 -4.14 -10.69 3.22
N PRO A 68 -5.22 -10.64 4.02
CA PRO A 68 -6.03 -9.46 4.19
C PRO A 68 -5.22 -8.37 4.88
N THR A 69 -5.59 -7.12 4.63
CA THR A 69 -5.02 -6.00 5.38
C THR A 69 -5.53 -6.06 6.82
N VAL A 70 -4.65 -6.41 7.76
CA VAL A 70 -4.94 -6.39 9.19
C VAL A 70 -4.99 -4.94 9.69
N LYS A 71 -5.98 -4.62 10.53
CA LYS A 71 -6.09 -3.32 11.20
C LYS A 71 -5.05 -3.24 12.33
N THR A 72 -3.82 -2.87 11.98
CA THR A 72 -2.74 -2.70 12.94
C THR A 72 -2.82 -1.34 13.65
N ALA A 73 -2.10 -1.20 14.76
CA ALA A 73 -1.94 0.08 15.44
C ALA A 73 -1.26 1.12 14.54
N GLN A 74 -0.28 0.70 13.73
CA GLN A 74 0.41 1.56 12.77
C GLN A 74 -0.53 2.03 11.65
N LEU A 75 -1.37 1.15 11.10
CA LEU A 75 -2.37 1.52 10.10
C LEU A 75 -3.37 2.53 10.69
N THR A 76 -3.89 2.25 11.89
CA THR A 76 -4.84 3.11 12.60
C THR A 76 -4.24 4.50 12.88
N HIS A 77 -2.99 4.54 13.35
CA HIS A 77 -2.28 5.79 13.59
C HIS A 77 -2.08 6.59 12.31
N ALA A 78 -1.62 5.95 11.23
CA ALA A 78 -1.43 6.62 9.95
C ALA A 78 -2.76 7.18 9.40
N PHE A 79 -3.85 6.42 9.51
CA PHE A 79 -5.18 6.87 9.12
C PHE A 79 -5.63 8.09 9.94
N ALA A 80 -5.44 8.06 11.26
CA ALA A 80 -5.78 9.19 12.12
C ALA A 80 -4.99 10.46 11.75
N VAL A 81 -3.70 10.34 11.43
CA VAL A 81 -2.89 11.48 10.95
C VAL A 81 -3.43 12.01 9.62
N ILE A 82 -3.75 11.12 8.66
CA ILE A 82 -4.32 11.55 7.38
C ILE A 82 -5.67 12.23 7.60
N ASP A 83 -6.54 11.68 8.44
CA ASP A 83 -7.85 12.26 8.77
C ASP A 83 -7.73 13.65 9.41
N GLN A 84 -6.73 13.88 10.27
CA GLN A 84 -6.47 15.20 10.84
C GLN A 84 -6.08 16.23 9.77
N VAL A 85 -5.25 15.85 8.80
CA VAL A 85 -4.91 16.73 7.66
C VAL A 85 -6.13 16.96 6.79
N MET A 86 -6.87 15.90 6.47
CA MET A 86 -8.09 15.97 5.66
C MET A 86 -9.22 16.76 6.34
N ALA A 87 -9.24 16.87 7.68
CA ALA A 87 -10.21 17.71 8.38
C ALA A 87 -10.09 19.19 7.97
N SER A 88 -8.87 19.64 7.62
CA SER A 88 -8.63 20.98 7.08
C SER A 88 -9.23 21.18 5.69
N ASN A 89 -9.57 20.10 4.96
CA ASN A 89 -10.20 20.17 3.64
C ASN A 89 -11.66 20.63 3.66
N ARG A 90 -12.28 20.73 4.85
CA ARG A 90 -13.64 21.28 5.00
C ARG A 90 -13.68 22.80 4.84
N ARG A 91 -12.53 23.47 4.80
CA ARG A 91 -12.44 24.91 4.52
C ARG A 91 -12.75 25.15 3.04
N ASP A 92 -13.33 26.31 2.73
CA ASP A 92 -13.59 26.73 1.35
C ASP A 92 -12.29 26.81 0.51
N GLY A 93 -12.45 26.75 -0.81
CA GLY A 93 -11.39 26.49 -1.78
C GLY A 93 -10.32 27.59 -1.92
N ASP A 94 -10.45 28.70 -1.20
CA ASP A 94 -9.47 29.78 -1.14
C ASP A 94 -8.27 29.45 -0.22
N ARG A 95 -8.35 28.34 0.53
CA ARG A 95 -7.31 27.93 1.49
C ARG A 95 -6.51 26.73 1.02
N LEU A 96 -5.19 26.90 1.01
CA LEU A 96 -4.19 25.87 0.76
C LEU A 96 -4.44 24.63 1.62
N ARG A 97 -4.34 23.46 1.00
CA ARG A 97 -4.50 22.16 1.67
C ARG A 97 -3.17 21.70 2.29
N GLY A 98 -3.25 21.00 3.42
CA GLY A 98 -2.10 20.31 3.99
C GLY A 98 -1.71 19.09 3.15
N SER A 99 -0.50 18.57 3.39
CA SER A 99 -0.03 17.33 2.77
C SER A 99 0.38 16.31 3.83
N VAL A 100 0.31 15.03 3.48
CA VAL A 100 0.72 13.92 4.34
C VAL A 100 1.94 13.24 3.77
N VAL A 101 2.83 12.78 4.65
CA VAL A 101 4.06 12.07 4.27
C VAL A 101 4.09 10.74 5.01
N ILE A 102 3.98 9.66 4.25
CA ILE A 102 4.14 8.29 4.76
C ILE A 102 5.59 7.87 4.49
N ASP A 103 6.44 8.13 5.48
CA ASP A 103 7.87 7.80 5.42
C ASP A 103 8.16 6.60 6.32
N ALA A 104 8.64 5.52 5.70
CA ALA A 104 8.87 4.24 6.35
C ALA A 104 9.97 3.44 5.63
N PRO A 105 10.78 2.63 6.35
CA PRO A 105 11.62 1.61 5.73
C PRO A 105 10.87 0.70 4.72
N PRO A 106 11.58 0.09 3.76
CA PRO A 106 11.00 -0.91 2.86
C PRO A 106 10.35 -2.06 3.65
N GLY A 107 9.27 -2.62 3.10
CA GLY A 107 8.57 -3.76 3.71
C GLY A 107 7.64 -3.41 4.89
N LEU A 108 7.38 -2.13 5.18
CA LEU A 108 6.44 -1.73 6.25
C LEU A 108 5.01 -1.39 5.78
N GLY A 109 4.66 -1.73 4.53
CA GLY A 109 3.30 -1.56 4.03
C GLY A 109 2.87 -0.11 3.76
N LYS A 110 3.81 0.82 3.58
CA LYS A 110 3.53 2.26 3.30
C LYS A 110 2.57 2.48 2.13
N THR A 111 2.81 1.80 1.01
CA THR A 111 1.96 1.83 -0.19
C THR A 111 0.58 1.24 0.12
N THR A 112 0.52 0.14 0.88
CA THR A 112 -0.73 -0.46 1.34
C THR A 112 -1.56 0.51 2.20
N ILE A 113 -0.93 1.23 3.13
CA ILE A 113 -1.59 2.25 3.96
C ILE A 113 -2.22 3.33 3.07
N ALA A 114 -1.43 3.91 2.15
CA ALA A 114 -1.89 4.96 1.25
C ALA A 114 -3.07 4.50 0.38
N ILE A 115 -2.91 3.35 -0.29
CA ILE A 115 -3.93 2.78 -1.17
C ILE A 115 -5.21 2.46 -0.41
N ARG A 116 -5.12 1.90 0.81
CA ARG A 116 -6.30 1.54 1.60
C ARG A 116 -7.05 2.76 2.09
N TYR A 117 -6.33 3.78 2.58
CA TYR A 117 -6.94 5.05 2.97
C TYR A 117 -7.67 5.68 1.77
N ALA A 118 -6.94 5.79 0.65
CA ALA A 118 -7.45 6.35 -0.59
C ALA A 118 -8.68 5.59 -1.13
N ARG A 119 -8.68 4.26 -1.09
CA ARG A 119 -9.84 3.44 -1.45
C ARG A 119 -11.05 3.74 -0.57
N GLN A 120 -10.86 3.80 0.76
CA GLN A 120 -11.94 4.10 1.70
C GLN A 120 -12.49 5.52 1.48
N PHE A 121 -11.60 6.49 1.25
CA PHE A 121 -11.97 7.87 0.95
C PHE A 121 -12.79 7.94 -0.33
N HIS A 122 -12.31 7.35 -1.43
CA HIS A 122 -13.01 7.32 -2.71
C HIS A 122 -14.44 6.78 -2.56
N ARG A 123 -14.60 5.59 -1.94
CA ARG A 123 -15.93 4.99 -1.72
C ARG A 123 -16.85 5.89 -0.91
N THR A 124 -16.30 6.55 0.11
CA THR A 124 -17.07 7.46 0.97
C THR A 124 -17.51 8.70 0.21
N ALA A 125 -16.64 9.26 -0.64
CA ALA A 125 -16.94 10.43 -1.47
C ALA A 125 -18.03 10.11 -2.51
N ILE A 126 -17.89 9.02 -3.28
CA ILE A 126 -18.90 8.61 -4.27
C ILE A 126 -20.27 8.35 -3.60
N ARG A 127 -20.30 7.67 -2.46
CA ARG A 127 -21.54 7.44 -1.70
C ARG A 127 -22.23 8.74 -1.28
N ARG A 128 -21.47 9.82 -1.03
CA ARG A 128 -22.00 11.11 -0.55
C ARG A 128 -22.32 12.09 -1.69
N LEU A 129 -21.60 12.03 -2.80
CA LEU A 129 -21.57 13.07 -3.83
C LEU A 129 -21.92 12.58 -5.25
N SER A 130 -22.32 11.32 -5.42
CA SER A 130 -22.52 10.64 -6.71
C SER A 130 -21.23 10.21 -7.43
N SER A 131 -21.36 9.39 -8.47
CA SER A 131 -20.29 9.00 -9.40
C SER A 131 -20.00 10.03 -10.49
N GLU A 132 -20.83 11.06 -10.60
CA GLU A 132 -20.73 12.13 -11.60
C GLU A 132 -20.55 13.49 -10.91
N THR A 133 -19.87 14.40 -11.60
CA THR A 133 -19.73 15.80 -11.18
C THR A 133 -20.94 16.61 -11.63
N ALA A 134 -21.09 17.82 -11.09
CA ALA A 134 -22.18 18.71 -11.51
C ALA A 134 -22.11 19.08 -13.00
N ALA A 135 -20.92 19.01 -13.60
CA ALA A 135 -20.69 19.25 -15.02
C ALA A 135 -20.90 18.01 -15.91
N GLY A 136 -21.22 16.85 -15.33
CA GLY A 136 -21.42 15.59 -16.05
C GLY A 136 -20.15 14.78 -16.30
N ASP A 137 -19.00 15.19 -15.73
CA ASP A 137 -17.78 14.40 -15.79
C ASP A 137 -17.84 13.21 -14.81
N GLN A 138 -17.02 12.19 -15.05
CA GLN A 138 -16.80 11.14 -14.06
C GLN A 138 -16.12 11.73 -12.82
N ARG A 139 -16.73 11.55 -11.64
CA ARG A 139 -16.12 11.94 -10.37
C ARG A 139 -15.02 10.95 -9.98
N ILE A 140 -13.80 11.44 -9.79
CA ILE A 140 -12.64 10.64 -9.40
C ILE A 140 -11.99 11.29 -8.17
N PRO A 141 -12.46 10.99 -6.94
CA PRO A 141 -11.98 11.67 -5.73
C PRO A 141 -10.49 11.46 -5.41
N VAL A 142 -9.85 10.44 -6.01
CA VAL A 142 -8.47 10.05 -5.73
C VAL A 142 -7.73 9.74 -7.03
N ALA A 143 -6.54 10.30 -7.18
CA ALA A 143 -5.54 9.85 -8.15
C ALA A 143 -4.35 9.15 -7.48
N PHE A 144 -3.87 8.05 -8.06
CA PHE A 144 -2.68 7.32 -7.60
C PHE A 144 -1.59 7.36 -8.66
N ILE A 145 -0.45 7.99 -8.36
CA ILE A 145 0.62 8.29 -9.30
C ILE A 145 1.94 7.69 -8.76
N PRO A 146 2.32 6.47 -9.18
CA PRO A 146 3.63 5.91 -8.84
C PRO A 146 4.72 6.61 -9.66
N LEU A 147 5.85 6.92 -9.02
CA LEU A 147 7.01 7.52 -9.69
C LEU A 147 7.99 6.45 -10.16
N ASP A 148 8.69 6.73 -11.27
CA ASP A 148 9.78 5.90 -11.76
C ASP A 148 11.12 6.60 -11.48
N ALA A 149 12.21 5.82 -11.47
CA ALA A 149 13.56 6.37 -11.45
C ALA A 149 13.81 7.30 -12.65
N GLY A 150 14.38 8.48 -12.39
CA GLY A 150 14.72 9.45 -13.43
C GLY A 150 13.51 10.17 -14.07
N ILE A 151 12.34 10.19 -13.42
CA ILE A 151 11.19 10.92 -13.95
C ILE A 151 11.50 12.41 -14.12
N THR A 152 11.14 12.95 -15.28
CA THR A 152 11.27 14.40 -15.59
C THR A 152 9.96 15.12 -15.28
N LEU A 153 9.98 16.46 -15.23
CA LEU A 153 8.76 17.28 -15.12
C LEU A 153 7.71 16.92 -16.19
N LYS A 154 8.17 16.75 -17.44
CA LYS A 154 7.32 16.36 -18.56
C LYS A 154 6.75 14.95 -18.34
N GLY A 155 7.57 14.04 -17.82
CA GLY A 155 7.16 12.67 -17.47
C GLY A 155 6.11 12.64 -16.36
N LEU A 156 6.28 13.44 -15.30
CA LEU A 156 5.32 13.54 -14.20
C LEU A 156 3.96 14.04 -14.68
N ASN A 157 3.90 15.14 -15.43
CA ASN A 157 2.62 15.64 -15.96
C ASN A 157 1.97 14.62 -16.91
N ARG A 158 2.76 13.93 -17.74
CA ARG A 158 2.24 12.83 -18.58
C ARG A 158 1.67 11.69 -17.76
N LYS A 159 2.30 11.30 -16.64
CA LYS A 159 1.74 10.28 -15.73
C LYS A 159 0.42 10.72 -15.12
N ILE A 160 0.31 11.98 -14.68
CA ILE A 160 -0.94 12.52 -14.15
C ILE A 160 -2.04 12.50 -15.22
N LEU A 161 -1.75 12.96 -16.44
CA LEU A 161 -2.69 12.92 -17.56
C LEU A 161 -3.08 11.50 -17.95
N ALA A 162 -2.12 10.59 -18.00
CA ALA A 162 -2.34 9.17 -18.28
C ALA A 162 -3.27 8.53 -17.25
N PHE A 163 -3.16 8.93 -15.97
CA PHE A 163 -4.12 8.49 -14.94
C PHE A 163 -5.56 8.83 -15.33
N TYR A 164 -5.84 10.07 -15.77
CA TYR A 164 -7.19 10.47 -16.19
C TYR A 164 -7.62 9.93 -17.57
N GLY A 165 -6.77 9.16 -18.25
CA GLY A 165 -7.00 8.67 -19.61
C GLY A 165 -6.83 9.74 -20.68
N HIS A 166 -6.15 10.85 -20.34
CA HIS A 166 -5.87 11.92 -21.28
C HIS A 166 -4.54 11.62 -22.00
N LEU A 167 -4.57 11.46 -23.34
CA LEU A 167 -3.40 11.13 -24.16
C LEU A 167 -2.33 12.24 -24.20
N GLY A 168 -2.67 13.42 -23.67
CA GLY A 168 -1.87 14.63 -23.78
C GLY A 168 -2.00 15.25 -25.16
N VAL A 169 -1.43 16.44 -25.33
CA VAL A 169 -1.36 17.10 -26.64
C VAL A 169 0.03 16.87 -27.23
N ALA A 170 0.10 16.37 -28.46
CA ALA A 170 1.35 16.15 -29.17
C ALA A 170 2.14 17.47 -29.25
N GLY A 171 3.43 17.44 -28.91
CA GLY A 171 4.28 18.63 -28.90
C GLY A 171 4.10 19.57 -27.70
N ALA A 172 3.16 19.31 -26.78
CA ALA A 172 2.98 20.16 -25.61
C ALA A 172 4.25 20.25 -24.73
N ASN A 173 4.54 21.48 -24.30
CA ASN A 173 5.58 21.77 -23.32
C ASN A 173 5.11 21.43 -21.90
N THR A 174 6.02 21.52 -20.92
CA THR A 174 5.73 21.16 -19.52
C THR A 174 4.56 21.96 -18.95
N SER A 175 4.50 23.26 -19.19
CA SER A 175 3.44 24.14 -18.68
C SER A 175 2.06 23.79 -19.26
N GLY A 176 1.98 23.52 -20.56
CA GLY A 176 0.73 23.09 -21.21
C GLY A 176 0.24 21.74 -20.69
N LEU A 177 1.16 20.79 -20.42
CA LEU A 177 0.80 19.52 -19.79
C LEU A 177 0.35 19.71 -18.33
N GLY A 178 0.96 20.64 -17.60
CA GLY A 178 0.55 21.00 -16.23
C GLY A 178 -0.86 21.58 -16.18
N ALA A 179 -1.18 22.53 -17.07
CA ALA A 179 -2.51 23.13 -17.17
C ALA A 179 -3.59 22.07 -17.45
N LEU A 180 -3.34 21.17 -18.41
CA LEU A 180 -4.24 20.06 -18.70
C LEU A 180 -4.42 19.11 -17.50
N ALA A 181 -3.36 18.89 -16.72
CA ALA A 181 -3.43 18.05 -15.53
C ALA A 181 -4.30 18.71 -14.44
N VAL A 182 -4.17 20.02 -14.25
CA VAL A 182 -5.03 20.82 -13.36
C VAL A 182 -6.49 20.76 -13.82
N ASP A 183 -6.75 20.89 -15.12
CA ASP A 183 -8.10 20.80 -15.67
C ASP A 183 -8.73 19.43 -15.43
N CYS A 184 -7.99 18.33 -15.63
CA CYS A 184 -8.47 16.97 -15.33
C CYS A 184 -8.78 16.78 -13.83
N VAL A 185 -7.89 17.27 -12.95
CA VAL A 185 -8.07 17.23 -11.49
C VAL A 185 -9.34 17.98 -11.09
N ARG A 186 -9.57 19.16 -11.70
CA ARG A 186 -10.73 20.01 -11.43
C ARG A 186 -12.03 19.40 -11.95
N SER A 187 -12.05 18.96 -13.22
CA SER A 187 -13.25 18.40 -13.86
C SER A 187 -13.72 17.13 -13.17
N CYS A 188 -12.79 16.29 -12.71
CA CYS A 188 -13.10 15.06 -11.98
C CYS A 188 -13.36 15.30 -10.49
N GLU A 189 -13.30 16.54 -10.01
CA GLU A 189 -13.41 16.93 -8.60
C GLU A 189 -12.51 16.07 -7.68
N THR A 190 -11.25 15.87 -8.09
CA THR A 190 -10.28 15.08 -7.32
C THR A 190 -9.94 15.80 -6.02
N GLN A 191 -9.78 15.05 -4.93
CA GLN A 191 -9.52 15.61 -3.59
C GLN A 191 -8.21 15.11 -2.98
N ILE A 192 -7.76 13.92 -3.36
CA ILE A 192 -6.49 13.33 -2.92
C ILE A 192 -5.65 12.94 -4.13
N ILE A 193 -4.37 13.28 -4.11
CA ILE A 193 -3.37 12.74 -5.03
C ILE A 193 -2.32 11.99 -4.21
N VAL A 194 -2.21 10.68 -4.43
CA VAL A 194 -1.17 9.83 -3.85
C VAL A 194 0.02 9.81 -4.80
N ILE A 195 1.18 10.28 -4.35
CA ILE A 195 2.45 10.17 -5.05
C ILE A 195 3.26 9.05 -4.39
N ASP A 196 3.38 7.91 -5.05
CA ASP A 196 4.10 6.74 -4.52
C ASP A 196 5.52 6.64 -5.06
N ASP A 197 6.35 5.93 -4.31
CA ASP A 197 7.75 5.66 -4.60
C ASP A 197 8.61 6.93 -4.80
N LEU A 198 8.33 7.96 -4.00
CA LEU A 198 9.06 9.24 -4.00
C LEU A 198 10.57 9.07 -3.73
N HIS A 199 10.97 7.94 -3.16
CA HIS A 199 12.37 7.58 -2.96
C HIS A 199 13.14 7.29 -4.26
N PHE A 200 12.48 7.19 -5.42
CA PHE A 200 13.18 7.16 -6.71
C PHE A 200 13.73 8.53 -7.15
N ILE A 201 13.31 9.60 -6.49
CA ILE A 201 13.81 10.96 -6.76
C ILE A 201 15.01 11.24 -5.84
N ASP A 202 16.09 11.77 -6.41
CA ASP A 202 17.19 12.35 -5.64
C ASP A 202 17.05 13.88 -5.62
N PHE A 203 16.47 14.38 -4.53
CA PHE A 203 16.24 15.82 -4.34
C PHE A 203 17.53 16.63 -4.16
N ARG A 204 18.70 15.98 -4.05
CA ARG A 204 19.99 16.69 -4.02
C ARG A 204 20.43 17.14 -5.41
N ASP A 205 19.95 16.47 -6.46
CA ASP A 205 20.29 16.81 -7.82
C ASP A 205 19.37 17.92 -8.39
N ARG A 206 19.73 18.47 -9.56
CA ARG A 206 18.94 19.53 -10.19
C ARG A 206 17.54 19.06 -10.61
N HIS A 207 17.42 17.85 -11.17
CA HIS A 207 16.16 17.33 -11.71
C HIS A 207 15.16 17.01 -10.59
N GLY A 208 15.63 16.46 -9.47
CA GLY A 208 14.83 16.20 -8.28
C GLY A 208 14.29 17.48 -7.65
N ARG A 209 15.10 18.55 -7.59
CA ARG A 209 14.64 19.87 -7.14
C ARG A 209 13.58 20.46 -8.07
N GLU A 210 13.77 20.33 -9.38
CA GLU A 210 12.76 20.74 -10.36
C GLU A 210 11.42 20.01 -10.12
N VAL A 211 11.45 18.67 -9.94
CA VAL A 211 10.25 17.86 -9.63
C VAL A 211 9.60 18.27 -8.30
N SER A 212 10.39 18.47 -7.24
CA SER A 212 9.93 18.96 -5.94
C SER A 212 9.18 20.29 -6.08
N ASN A 213 9.79 21.26 -6.77
CA ASN A 213 9.18 22.57 -7.00
C ASN A 213 7.89 22.49 -7.82
N HIS A 214 7.85 21.61 -8.82
CA HIS A 214 6.64 21.39 -9.61
C HIS A 214 5.50 20.78 -8.79
N LEU A 215 5.77 19.77 -7.97
CA LEU A 215 4.77 19.20 -7.05
C LEU A 215 4.21 20.25 -6.08
N LYS A 216 5.06 21.15 -5.58
CA LYS A 216 4.63 22.29 -4.75
C LYS A 216 3.75 23.27 -5.51
N GLY A 217 4.10 23.56 -6.77
CA GLY A 217 3.28 24.39 -7.67
C GLY A 217 1.90 23.79 -7.89
N LEU A 218 1.84 22.51 -8.25
CA LEU A 218 0.58 21.78 -8.41
C LEU A 218 -0.24 21.78 -7.12
N ALA A 219 0.38 21.62 -5.94
CA ALA A 219 -0.33 21.68 -4.66
C ALA A 219 -0.89 23.06 -4.30
N ASN A 220 -0.34 24.14 -4.84
CA ASN A 220 -0.89 25.48 -4.66
C ASN A 220 -2.03 25.78 -5.66
N GLU A 221 -1.93 25.25 -6.88
CA GLU A 221 -2.93 25.44 -7.94
C GLU A 221 -4.14 24.50 -7.77
N MET A 222 -3.89 23.27 -7.31
CA MET A 222 -4.91 22.25 -7.10
C MET A 222 -5.36 22.31 -5.64
N ALA A 223 -6.66 22.49 -5.37
CA ALA A 223 -7.23 22.45 -4.02
C ALA A 223 -7.31 21.02 -3.44
N VAL A 224 -6.25 20.22 -3.63
CA VAL A 224 -6.15 18.78 -3.33
C VAL A 224 -5.13 18.52 -2.23
N THR A 225 -5.34 17.45 -1.47
CA THR A 225 -4.35 16.96 -0.50
C THR A 225 -3.42 15.97 -1.18
N PHE A 226 -2.11 16.25 -1.11
CA PHE A 226 -1.08 15.32 -1.53
C PHE A 226 -0.73 14.34 -0.40
N ILE A 227 -0.67 13.05 -0.73
CA ILE A 227 -0.10 12.01 0.13
C ILE A 227 1.18 11.52 -0.54
N TYR A 228 2.33 11.84 0.04
CA TYR A 228 3.64 11.43 -0.43
C TYR A 228 4.08 10.14 0.26
N VAL A 229 4.46 9.12 -0.50
CA VAL A 229 4.87 7.82 0.03
C VAL A 229 6.30 7.52 -0.41
N GLY A 230 7.15 7.14 0.55
CA GLY A 230 8.55 6.91 0.25
C GLY A 230 9.35 6.37 1.41
N VAL A 231 10.66 6.25 1.19
CA VAL A 231 11.63 5.71 2.12
C VAL A 231 12.70 6.78 2.38
N ARG A 232 12.98 7.06 3.65
CA ARG A 232 14.02 8.00 4.10
C ARG A 232 13.83 9.40 3.52
N LEU A 233 12.57 9.85 3.46
CA LEU A 233 12.25 11.16 2.88
C LEU A 233 12.85 12.33 3.68
N THR A 234 13.01 12.16 5.00
CA THR A 234 13.72 13.13 5.85
C THR A 234 15.20 13.26 5.47
N GLU A 235 15.91 12.14 5.30
CA GLU A 235 17.34 12.14 4.93
C GLU A 235 17.56 12.75 3.55
N LYS A 236 16.58 12.61 2.66
CA LYS A 236 16.60 13.18 1.31
C LYS A 236 16.23 14.67 1.27
N LYS A 237 16.05 15.33 2.43
CA LYS A 237 15.71 16.76 2.54
C LYS A 237 14.49 17.20 1.73
N PHE A 238 13.55 16.30 1.44
CA PHE A 238 12.37 16.61 0.62
C PHE A 238 11.57 17.83 1.17
N PHE A 239 11.61 18.06 2.49
CA PHE A 239 11.02 19.23 3.15
C PHE A 239 12.03 20.21 3.77
N ASP A 240 13.33 19.91 3.74
CA ASP A 240 14.37 20.76 4.37
C ASP A 240 15.07 21.68 3.36
N GLU A 241 14.74 21.56 2.07
CA GLU A 241 15.17 22.48 1.02
C GLU A 241 14.68 23.90 1.33
N GLY A 242 15.57 24.76 1.84
CA GLY A 242 15.34 26.21 2.00
C GLY A 242 15.46 26.76 3.42
N LEU A 243 15.87 25.97 4.42
CA LEU A 243 16.16 26.50 5.77
C LEU A 243 17.49 27.28 5.87
N GLY A 244 18.20 27.55 4.77
CA GLY A 244 19.58 28.05 4.79
C GLY A 244 19.97 29.07 3.70
N GLY A 245 19.06 29.91 3.20
CA GLY A 245 19.38 31.00 2.27
C GLY A 245 18.22 32.01 2.11
N ASP A 246 18.48 33.16 1.51
CA ASP A 246 17.57 34.33 1.42
C ASP A 246 16.20 34.06 0.74
N ASP A 247 16.03 32.93 0.05
CA ASP A 247 14.72 32.46 -0.45
C ASP A 247 13.87 31.73 0.62
N GLY A 248 14.37 31.57 1.84
CA GLY A 248 13.87 30.65 2.86
C GLY A 248 12.43 30.87 3.35
N ALA A 249 11.81 32.02 3.07
CA ALA A 249 10.44 32.31 3.52
C ALA A 249 9.37 31.51 2.76
N VAL A 250 9.50 31.35 1.44
CA VAL A 250 8.56 30.57 0.61
C VAL A 250 8.79 29.07 0.81
N TYR A 251 10.06 28.67 0.93
CA TYR A 251 10.46 27.28 1.15
C TYR A 251 10.09 26.74 2.54
N ALA A 252 10.21 27.56 3.60
CA ALA A 252 9.75 27.20 4.94
C ALA A 252 8.23 26.98 5.01
N GLN A 253 7.45 27.57 4.09
CA GLN A 253 5.99 27.45 4.09
C GLN A 253 5.51 26.07 3.64
N THR A 254 6.23 25.40 2.72
CA THR A 254 5.88 24.04 2.28
C THR A 254 6.25 23.00 3.33
N ALA A 255 7.43 23.13 3.94
CA ALA A 255 7.90 22.25 5.02
C ALA A 255 6.94 22.24 6.22
N ARG A 256 6.40 23.42 6.58
CA ARG A 256 5.42 23.60 7.67
C ARG A 256 4.03 23.02 7.36
N ARG A 257 3.75 22.62 6.11
CA ARG A 257 2.43 22.06 5.68
C ARG A 257 2.41 20.54 5.55
N ALA A 258 3.56 19.89 5.68
CA ALA A 258 3.67 18.45 5.57
C ALA A 258 3.58 17.80 6.95
N THR A 259 2.53 17.01 7.16
CA THR A 259 2.36 16.22 8.38
C THR A 259 2.86 14.80 8.14
N ARG A 260 3.81 14.35 8.96
CA ARG A 260 4.40 13.02 8.82
C ARG A 260 3.55 11.97 9.53
N ALA A 261 3.14 10.94 8.80
CA ALA A 261 2.60 9.70 9.34
C ALA A 261 3.73 8.67 9.40
N ARG A 262 4.43 8.61 10.55
CA ARG A 262 5.55 7.67 10.74
C ARG A 262 5.02 6.25 10.85
N VAL A 263 5.56 5.34 10.04
CA VAL A 263 5.26 3.90 10.13
C VAL A 263 6.56 3.20 10.56
N ALA A 264 6.55 2.65 11.77
CA ALA A 264 7.69 1.94 12.34
C ALA A 264 7.46 0.42 12.29
N PRO A 265 8.53 -0.40 12.25
CA PRO A 265 8.42 -1.83 12.49
C PRO A 265 7.74 -2.11 13.84
N PHE A 266 7.16 -3.29 13.98
CA PHE A 266 6.76 -3.79 15.28
C PHE A 266 8.00 -3.95 16.18
N ASN A 267 7.82 -3.79 17.49
CA ASN A 267 8.84 -4.09 18.48
C ASN A 267 8.21 -4.89 19.62
N THR A 268 9.05 -5.47 20.47
CA THR A 268 8.63 -6.25 21.63
C THR A 268 9.25 -5.70 22.92
N ASP A 269 9.63 -4.42 22.91
CA ASP A 269 10.41 -3.78 23.98
C ASP A 269 9.55 -3.36 25.18
N SER A 270 8.23 -3.34 25.02
CA SER A 270 7.25 -3.04 26.06
C SER A 270 6.09 -4.02 25.99
N ASP A 271 5.34 -4.15 27.09
CA ASP A 271 4.14 -4.99 27.13
C ASP A 271 3.11 -4.57 26.08
N ALA A 272 2.88 -3.27 25.91
CA ALA A 272 1.96 -2.75 24.91
C ALA A 272 2.40 -3.11 23.47
N SER A 273 3.70 -3.01 23.18
CA SER A 273 4.24 -3.37 21.87
C SER A 273 4.16 -4.88 21.63
N ASN A 274 4.45 -5.69 22.66
CA ASN A 274 4.35 -7.14 22.58
C ASN A 274 2.89 -7.59 22.36
N VAL A 275 1.92 -6.97 23.05
CA VAL A 275 0.49 -7.19 22.81
C VAL A 275 0.12 -6.85 21.36
N ALA A 276 0.63 -5.75 20.80
CA ALA A 276 0.37 -5.39 19.41
C ALA A 276 0.98 -6.42 18.42
N TRP A 277 2.16 -6.94 18.71
CA TRP A 277 2.80 -8.00 17.93
C TRP A 277 1.99 -9.31 17.96
N ILE A 278 1.65 -9.79 19.15
CA ILE A 278 0.83 -11.01 19.34
C ILE A 278 -0.56 -10.84 18.70
N SER A 279 -1.17 -9.66 18.81
CA SER A 279 -2.46 -9.36 18.16
C SER A 279 -2.38 -9.44 16.64
N LEU A 280 -1.28 -8.99 16.03
CA LEU A 280 -1.04 -9.14 14.60
C LEU A 280 -0.94 -10.63 14.23
N LEU A 281 -0.17 -11.42 14.98
CA LEU A 281 0.00 -12.85 14.72
C LEU A 281 -1.33 -13.60 14.79
N ASN A 282 -2.12 -13.37 15.83
CA ASN A 282 -3.46 -13.95 15.95
C ASN A 282 -4.36 -13.55 14.78
N ALA A 283 -4.33 -12.29 14.35
CA ALA A 283 -5.13 -11.83 13.22
C ALA A 283 -4.71 -12.47 11.89
N LEU A 284 -3.41 -12.71 11.69
CA LEU A 284 -2.89 -13.38 10.49
C LEU A 284 -3.17 -14.89 10.52
N GLU A 285 -3.16 -15.52 11.69
CA GLU A 285 -3.42 -16.95 11.85
C GLU A 285 -4.84 -17.33 11.39
N LEU A 286 -5.83 -16.47 11.65
CA LEU A 286 -7.22 -16.67 11.20
C LEU A 286 -7.37 -16.75 9.67
N HIS A 287 -6.37 -16.30 8.92
CA HIS A 287 -6.38 -16.38 7.46
C HIS A 287 -5.78 -17.68 6.92
N LEU A 288 -4.97 -18.40 7.71
CA LEU A 288 -4.22 -19.56 7.23
C LEU A 288 -5.14 -20.75 6.95
N MET A 289 -5.13 -21.23 5.70
CA MET A 289 -5.89 -22.40 5.27
C MET A 289 -5.11 -23.69 5.50
N LEU A 290 -4.91 -24.05 6.76
CA LEU A 290 -4.11 -25.19 7.20
C LEU A 290 -4.95 -26.11 8.10
N ALA A 291 -5.15 -27.35 7.67
CA ALA A 291 -6.17 -28.24 8.25
C ALA A 291 -5.87 -28.74 9.67
N ALA A 292 -4.63 -28.62 10.14
CA ALA A 292 -4.21 -28.96 11.51
C ALA A 292 -3.67 -27.75 12.29
N GLN A 293 -3.87 -26.52 11.79
CA GLN A 293 -3.48 -25.32 12.51
C GLN A 293 -4.36 -25.14 13.74
N THR A 294 -3.73 -24.97 14.91
CA THR A 294 -4.40 -24.71 16.17
C THR A 294 -4.33 -23.22 16.52
N PRO A 295 -5.41 -22.60 17.04
CA PRO A 295 -5.36 -21.21 17.49
C PRO A 295 -4.27 -20.99 18.54
N GLY A 296 -3.50 -19.92 18.41
CA GLY A 296 -2.38 -19.58 19.27
C GLY A 296 -1.01 -20.04 18.75
N THR A 297 -0.94 -20.88 17.72
CA THR A 297 0.33 -21.44 17.21
C THR A 297 1.30 -20.33 16.79
N LEU A 298 0.83 -19.34 16.03
CA LEU A 298 1.71 -18.23 15.63
C LEU A 298 2.19 -17.40 16.84
N SER A 299 1.33 -17.23 17.85
CA SER A 299 1.67 -16.51 19.07
C SER A 299 2.74 -17.22 19.89
N ASP A 300 2.69 -18.56 19.96
CA ASP A 300 3.72 -19.38 20.60
C ASP A 300 5.08 -19.22 19.89
N PHE A 301 5.07 -19.12 18.56
CA PHE A 301 6.26 -18.79 17.76
C PHE A 301 6.58 -17.29 17.71
N GLY A 302 5.91 -16.45 18.50
CA GLY A 302 5.98 -15.00 18.37
C GLY A 302 7.40 -14.44 18.49
N LYS A 303 8.23 -14.99 19.39
CA LYS A 303 9.64 -14.59 19.54
C LYS A 303 10.49 -14.96 18.32
N GLU A 304 10.27 -16.16 17.78
CA GLU A 304 11.02 -16.66 16.63
C GLU A 304 10.63 -15.90 15.36
N LEU A 305 9.33 -15.70 15.14
CA LEU A 305 8.82 -14.88 14.03
C LEU A 305 9.34 -13.45 14.14
N PHE A 306 9.39 -12.87 15.34
CA PHE A 306 9.97 -11.55 15.54
C PHE A 306 11.45 -11.53 15.20
N ARG A 307 12.24 -12.50 15.69
CA ARG A 307 13.67 -12.62 15.42
C ARG A 307 13.98 -12.70 13.92
N ARG A 308 13.19 -13.45 13.15
CA ARG A 308 13.40 -13.61 11.70
C ARG A 308 12.95 -12.42 10.87
N THR A 309 11.99 -11.64 11.36
CA THR A 309 11.35 -10.56 10.58
C THR A 309 11.71 -9.17 11.07
N GLN A 310 12.29 -9.06 12.27
CA GLN A 310 12.59 -7.80 12.96
C GLN A 310 11.37 -6.87 13.06
N GLY A 311 10.17 -7.46 13.16
CA GLY A 311 8.91 -6.73 13.18
C GLY A 311 8.52 -6.07 11.86
N HIS A 312 9.19 -6.39 10.74
CA HIS A 312 8.77 -5.94 9.41
C HIS A 312 7.60 -6.78 8.89
N ILE A 313 6.44 -6.15 8.73
CA ILE A 313 5.21 -6.84 8.28
C ILE A 313 5.35 -7.49 6.89
N GLY A 314 6.11 -6.89 5.98
CA GLY A 314 6.39 -7.46 4.66
C GLY A 314 7.21 -8.75 4.75
N SER A 315 8.24 -8.79 5.59
CA SER A 315 9.02 -10.00 5.83
C SER A 315 8.20 -11.07 6.55
N LEU A 316 7.35 -10.68 7.51
CA LEU A 316 6.45 -11.60 8.20
C LEU A 316 5.44 -12.24 7.24
N THR A 317 4.74 -11.45 6.44
CA THR A 317 3.73 -11.96 5.49
C THR A 317 4.36 -12.88 4.44
N ASN A 318 5.53 -12.52 3.90
CA ASN A 318 6.30 -13.39 2.99
C ASN A 318 6.75 -14.70 3.66
N LEU A 319 7.17 -14.65 4.92
CA LEU A 319 7.56 -15.84 5.68
C LEU A 319 6.36 -16.76 5.90
N LEU A 320 5.21 -16.21 6.32
CA LEU A 320 4.00 -16.99 6.55
C LEU A 320 3.41 -17.60 5.28
N ASP A 321 3.46 -16.87 4.15
CA ASP A 321 3.06 -17.40 2.84
C ASP A 321 3.88 -18.65 2.45
N ARG A 322 5.21 -18.54 2.55
CA ARG A 322 6.13 -19.67 2.29
C ARG A 322 5.94 -20.81 3.29
N ALA A 323 5.72 -20.51 4.56
CA ALA A 323 5.50 -21.50 5.59
C ALA A 323 4.20 -22.28 5.34
N ALA A 324 3.12 -21.58 4.97
CA ALA A 324 1.84 -22.19 4.62
C ALA A 324 1.96 -23.05 3.35
N TYR A 325 2.69 -22.57 2.34
CA TYR A 325 3.01 -23.36 1.14
C TYR A 325 3.69 -24.68 1.50
N LEU A 326 4.76 -24.64 2.31
CA LEU A 326 5.48 -25.84 2.74
C LEU A 326 4.58 -26.76 3.55
N ALA A 327 3.82 -26.24 4.52
CA ALA A 327 2.95 -27.04 5.38
C ALA A 327 1.87 -27.80 4.59
N ILE A 328 1.33 -27.21 3.52
CA ILE A 328 0.39 -27.88 2.60
C ILE A 328 1.15 -28.92 1.78
N LYS A 329 2.29 -28.55 1.18
CA LYS A 329 3.05 -29.42 0.28
C LYS A 329 3.58 -30.69 0.97
N THR A 330 3.96 -30.58 2.24
CA THR A 330 4.44 -31.72 3.04
C THR A 330 3.30 -32.52 3.68
N GLY A 331 2.05 -32.01 3.64
CA GLY A 331 0.92 -32.59 4.35
C GLY A 331 0.95 -32.41 5.87
N THR A 332 1.92 -31.64 6.41
CA THR A 332 1.98 -31.29 7.84
C THR A 332 0.73 -30.53 8.27
N GLU A 333 0.23 -29.63 7.39
CA GLU A 333 -1.00 -28.84 7.56
C GLU A 333 -1.01 -27.98 8.84
N GLN A 334 0.17 -27.62 9.34
CA GLN A 334 0.36 -26.77 10.52
C GLN A 334 1.70 -26.04 10.39
N ILE A 335 1.78 -24.82 10.92
CA ILE A 335 3.04 -24.10 11.08
C ILE A 335 3.78 -24.69 12.30
N THR A 336 4.89 -25.38 12.05
CA THR A 336 5.73 -25.99 13.09
C THR A 336 7.12 -25.37 13.10
N ALA A 337 7.92 -25.69 14.12
CA ALA A 337 9.33 -25.29 14.18
C ALA A 337 10.11 -25.78 12.95
N SER A 338 9.93 -27.05 12.54
CA SER A 338 10.59 -27.61 11.36
C SER A 338 10.20 -26.90 10.07
N ILE A 339 8.91 -26.59 9.89
CA ILE A 339 8.44 -25.80 8.73
C ILE A 339 9.09 -24.42 8.75
N LEU A 340 9.13 -23.74 9.89
CA LEU A 340 9.75 -22.42 9.99
C LEU A 340 11.25 -22.48 9.67
N GLU A 341 11.98 -23.49 10.13
CA GLU A 341 13.41 -23.68 9.82
C GLU A 341 13.68 -23.85 8.33
N GLU A 342 12.82 -24.59 7.61
CA GLU A 342 12.95 -24.82 6.16
C GLU A 342 12.60 -23.58 5.32
N VAL A 343 11.78 -22.66 5.84
CA VAL A 343 11.41 -21.45 5.10
C VAL A 343 12.65 -20.61 4.84
N VAL A 344 12.97 -20.45 3.56
CA VAL A 344 13.97 -19.48 3.10
C VAL A 344 13.38 -18.07 3.27
N VAL A 345 14.02 -17.18 4.04
CA VAL A 345 13.57 -15.76 4.18
C VAL A 345 14.15 -14.89 3.08
N ASP A 346 13.68 -13.64 2.95
CA ASP A 346 14.27 -12.65 2.03
C ASP A 346 15.76 -12.33 2.35
N ASN A 347 16.48 -11.76 1.38
CA ASN A 347 17.92 -11.46 1.50
C ASN A 347 18.26 -10.54 2.69
N ALA A 348 17.34 -9.68 3.13
CA ALA A 348 17.57 -8.78 4.25
C ALA A 348 17.52 -9.52 5.59
N ALA A 349 16.60 -10.48 5.73
CA ALA A 349 16.52 -11.38 6.87
C ALA A 349 17.63 -12.45 6.88
N GLN A 350 18.05 -12.96 5.71
CA GLN A 350 19.11 -13.97 5.60
C GLN A 350 20.50 -13.47 5.99
N ARG A 351 20.85 -12.23 5.64
CA ARG A 351 22.17 -11.64 5.93
C ARG A 351 22.48 -11.51 7.43
N LEU A 352 21.47 -11.64 8.29
CA LEU A 352 21.58 -11.46 9.74
C LEU A 352 21.45 -12.77 10.52
N THR A 353 21.00 -13.87 9.90
CA THR A 353 21.00 -15.21 10.49
C THR A 353 22.33 -15.94 10.31
N THR A 354 23.23 -15.43 9.48
CA THR A 354 24.61 -15.91 9.44
C THR A 354 25.36 -15.34 10.64
N PRO A 355 25.86 -16.14 11.60
CA PRO A 355 26.75 -15.61 12.61
C PRO A 355 27.95 -14.98 11.90
N LYS A 356 28.32 -13.77 12.30
CA LYS A 356 29.60 -13.18 11.89
C LYS A 356 30.68 -14.21 12.27
N ARG A 357 31.31 -14.81 11.25
CA ARG A 357 32.53 -15.61 11.45
C ARG A 357 33.66 -14.71 11.90
#